data_AF-A0A1D8MRL0-F1
#
_entry.id   AF-A0A1D8MRL0-F1
#
_cell.length_a   1.000
_cell.length_b   1.000
_cell.length_c   1.000
_cell.angle_alpha   90.00
_cell.angle_beta   90.00
_cell.angle_gamma   90.00
#
_symmetry.space_group_name_H-M   'P 1'
#
loop_
_entity.id
_entity.type
_entity.pdbx_description
1 polymer ?
#
loop_
_entity_poly.entity_id
_entity_poly.type
_entity_poly.pdbx_seq_one_letter_code
_entity_poly.pdbx_strand_id
1 'polypeptide(L)'
;MFERGEGLQSILNSVLIYYEVMSTNVGVSAVDPEGDQKVLGDKLVREAREDGGIEKESFGILFTSTDFNFRSLVNEIDEEINSEWVGGTTVAEMSSEGSGRGTAVFMLIESDEISFDTLESSAVSEGPEKAAGDAVSDVERLFEPDKNSLLFTLVPGFTIQRNGREFKFLQGLEKELDKDVKISGGSTGDSHRLRENYQIANGEIYADNAVMALIQTEKEIITGQAHGFKDSVRTGVVTQAEGRILKEISGKPAAEFYADAIGEKVSELNSIYDAKALEKLKAGLYYIYLKLRREDPNMFDQVLKFSLESAIAQQITPGNYRIIAPLEVRDGGIVMMDKIKEEETVDILETDKESVIEAGRKAFDQTSPEETLFGIVADCANRHMILDRNDRDREIERVTEKIGENMIGFYGEGEIGDGGLGICTFMSQTITGFAVKK
;
A
#
# COMPACT_ATOMS: atom_id res chain seq x y z
N MET A 1 60.09 20.85 36.85
CA MET A 1 59.57 20.08 35.71
C MET A 1 58.21 19.59 36.10
N PHE A 2 57.17 20.15 35.46
CA PHE A 2 55.78 19.92 35.82
C PHE A 2 55.29 18.59 35.24
N GLU A 3 54.77 17.72 36.11
CA GLU A 3 53.83 16.65 35.76
C GLU A 3 52.59 17.30 35.14
N ARG A 4 52.53 17.35 33.80
CA ARG A 4 51.36 17.79 33.00
C ARG A 4 51.09 16.81 31.85
N GLY A 5 51.34 15.53 32.07
CA GLY A 5 51.12 14.47 31.07
C GLY A 5 49.83 13.67 31.31
N GLU A 6 49.59 13.26 32.55
CA GLU A 6 48.55 12.24 32.83
C GLU A 6 47.12 12.82 32.90
N GLY A 7 46.98 14.08 33.31
CA GLY A 7 45.67 14.74 33.39
C GLY A 7 45.04 15.04 32.03
N LEU A 8 45.84 15.33 31.00
CA LEU A 8 45.31 15.63 29.66
C LEU A 8 44.83 14.36 28.94
N GLN A 9 45.52 13.22 29.15
CA GLN A 9 45.11 11.93 28.59
C GLN A 9 43.84 11.40 29.26
N SER A 10 43.72 11.59 30.58
CA SER A 10 42.49 11.28 31.33
C SER A 10 41.32 12.17 30.89
N ILE A 11 41.55 13.48 30.68
CA ILE A 11 40.53 14.40 30.18
C ILE A 11 40.16 14.07 28.74
N LEU A 12 41.11 13.75 27.87
CA LEU A 12 40.84 13.30 26.49
C LEU A 12 40.07 11.97 26.48
N ASN A 13 40.38 11.02 27.37
CA ASN A 13 39.63 9.76 27.50
C ASN A 13 38.26 9.95 28.14
N SER A 14 38.03 11.01 28.93
CA SER A 14 36.71 11.37 29.48
C SER A 14 35.94 12.41 28.64
N VAL A 15 36.57 13.00 27.62
CA VAL A 15 35.93 13.84 26.58
C VAL A 15 35.66 12.99 25.33
N LEU A 16 36.36 11.87 25.16
CA LEU A 16 35.90 10.64 24.50
C LEU A 16 34.88 9.91 25.39
N ILE A 17 33.92 10.64 25.96
CA ILE A 17 32.59 10.06 26.08
C ILE A 17 32.24 9.72 24.65
N TYR A 18 32.06 8.42 24.38
CA TYR A 18 31.49 7.91 23.14
C TYR A 18 30.34 8.84 22.79
N TYR A 19 30.55 9.75 21.83
CA TYR A 19 29.46 10.09 20.94
C TYR A 19 29.22 8.78 20.22
N GLU A 20 28.37 7.91 20.78
CA GLU A 20 27.68 6.93 19.95
C GLU A 20 27.12 7.77 18.81
N VAL A 21 27.71 7.58 17.63
CA VAL A 21 27.22 8.21 16.43
C VAL A 21 25.86 7.58 16.25
N MET A 22 24.81 8.32 16.61
CA MET A 22 23.44 7.89 16.38
C MET A 22 23.35 7.46 14.92
N SER A 23 22.92 6.23 14.71
CA SER A 23 22.92 5.60 13.40
C SER A 23 21.64 4.83 13.18
N THR A 24 21.30 4.67 11.91
CA THR A 24 20.24 3.78 11.47
C THR A 24 20.80 2.88 10.40
N ASN A 25 20.74 1.57 10.63
CA ASN A 25 21.10 0.52 9.67
C ASN A 25 19.81 -0.19 9.24
N VAL A 26 19.73 -0.53 7.96
CA VAL A 26 18.56 -1.17 7.36
C VAL A 26 19.06 -2.29 6.48
N GLY A 27 18.46 -3.46 6.61
CA GLY A 27 18.72 -4.58 5.72
C GLY A 27 17.43 -5.17 5.18
N VAL A 28 17.50 -5.68 3.96
CA VAL A 28 16.36 -6.24 3.23
C VAL A 28 16.69 -7.64 2.76
N SER A 29 15.73 -8.56 2.89
CA SER A 29 15.84 -9.91 2.35
C SER A 29 14.57 -10.33 1.64
N ALA A 30 14.70 -11.31 0.75
CA ALA A 30 13.58 -11.86 0.02
C ALA A 30 13.75 -13.38 -0.18
N VAL A 31 12.64 -14.10 -0.10
CA VAL A 31 12.60 -15.54 -0.39
C VAL A 31 11.43 -15.86 -1.31
N ASP A 32 11.62 -16.87 -2.16
CA ASP A 32 10.53 -17.53 -2.86
C ASP A 32 10.07 -18.77 -2.04
N PRO A 33 8.96 -19.41 -2.41
CA PRO A 33 8.45 -20.55 -1.66
C PRO A 33 9.16 -21.86 -2.08
N GLU A 34 10.11 -21.80 -3.03
CA GLU A 34 10.84 -22.98 -3.51
C GLU A 34 11.95 -23.34 -2.53
N GLY A 35 11.69 -24.30 -1.66
CA GLY A 35 12.68 -24.74 -0.67
C GLY A 35 12.06 -25.49 0.50
N ASP A 36 12.86 -25.72 1.55
CA ASP A 36 12.32 -26.20 2.82
C ASP A 36 11.61 -25.04 3.53
N GLN A 37 10.29 -25.04 3.45
CA GLN A 37 9.39 -24.05 4.07
C GLN A 37 9.55 -23.91 5.60
N LYS A 38 10.34 -24.77 6.24
CA LYS A 38 10.61 -24.77 7.69
C LYS A 38 11.79 -23.90 8.13
N VAL A 39 12.50 -23.30 7.18
CA VAL A 39 13.68 -22.47 7.47
C VAL A 39 13.64 -21.13 6.73
N LEU A 40 12.51 -20.81 6.10
CA LEU A 40 12.42 -19.60 5.29
C LEU A 40 12.26 -18.34 6.15
N GLY A 41 11.64 -18.45 7.34
CA GLY A 41 11.56 -17.34 8.27
C GLY A 41 12.91 -16.99 8.89
N ASP A 42 13.64 -18.00 9.40
CA ASP A 42 15.02 -17.86 9.89
C ASP A 42 15.92 -17.21 8.82
N LYS A 43 15.83 -17.72 7.58
CA LYS A 43 16.60 -17.21 6.45
C LYS A 43 16.31 -15.72 6.19
N LEU A 44 15.04 -15.29 6.20
CA LEU A 44 14.69 -13.88 6.01
C LEU A 44 15.33 -12.98 7.05
N VAL A 45 15.21 -13.32 8.33
CA VAL A 45 15.78 -12.49 9.41
C VAL A 45 17.30 -12.45 9.33
N ARG A 46 17.94 -13.60 9.12
CA ARG A 46 19.40 -13.69 9.02
C ARG A 46 19.97 -12.94 7.83
N GLU A 47 19.38 -13.09 6.64
CA GLU A 47 19.84 -12.40 5.44
C GLU A 47 19.63 -10.88 5.56
N ALA A 48 18.51 -10.42 6.15
CA ALA A 48 18.30 -8.98 6.39
C ALA A 48 19.31 -8.43 7.41
N ARG A 49 19.63 -9.21 8.45
CA ARG A 49 20.66 -8.83 9.44
C ARG A 49 22.04 -8.71 8.79
N GLU A 50 22.41 -9.67 7.95
CA GLU A 50 23.69 -9.69 7.21
C GLU A 50 23.77 -8.54 6.20
N ASP A 51 22.69 -8.27 5.46
CA ASP A 51 22.59 -7.19 4.47
C ASP A 51 22.76 -5.79 5.11
N GLY A 52 22.03 -5.54 6.20
CA GLY A 52 22.09 -4.26 6.91
C GLY A 52 23.28 -4.10 7.86
N GLY A 53 24.06 -5.16 8.11
CA GLY A 53 25.09 -5.16 9.14
C GLY A 53 24.55 -4.91 10.55
N ILE A 54 23.34 -5.44 10.84
CA ILE A 54 22.57 -5.14 12.05
C ILE A 54 23.10 -5.95 13.23
N GLU A 55 23.43 -5.26 14.33
CA GLU A 55 23.87 -5.91 15.58
C GLU A 55 22.77 -5.95 16.64
N LYS A 56 21.90 -4.93 16.67
CA LYS A 56 20.78 -4.81 17.61
C LYS A 56 19.50 -4.41 16.90
N GLU A 57 18.59 -5.38 16.75
CA GLU A 57 17.31 -5.13 16.08
C GLU A 57 16.46 -4.11 16.84
N SER A 58 15.80 -3.22 16.09
CA SER A 58 14.83 -2.25 16.60
C SER A 58 13.42 -2.53 16.07
N PHE A 59 13.29 -2.91 14.80
CA PHE A 59 11.97 -3.20 14.21
C PHE A 59 12.05 -4.06 12.94
N GLY A 60 11.03 -4.90 12.70
CA GLY A 60 10.87 -5.71 11.49
C GLY A 60 9.57 -5.44 10.72
N ILE A 61 9.60 -5.57 9.40
CA ILE A 61 8.40 -5.47 8.53
C ILE A 61 8.39 -6.62 7.52
N LEU A 62 7.30 -7.40 7.51
CA LEU A 62 7.09 -8.53 6.59
C LEU A 62 5.94 -8.28 5.60
N PHE A 63 6.21 -8.46 4.31
CA PHE A 63 5.17 -8.69 3.30
C PHE A 63 5.34 -10.07 2.69
N THR A 64 4.27 -10.85 2.59
CA THR A 64 4.37 -12.25 2.17
C THR A 64 3.13 -12.74 1.44
N SER A 65 3.30 -13.75 0.59
CA SER A 65 2.19 -14.42 -0.05
C SER A 65 1.50 -15.44 0.87
N THR A 66 0.23 -15.72 0.58
CA THR A 66 -0.50 -16.87 1.15
C THR A 66 -0.01 -18.24 0.64
N ASP A 67 1.02 -18.27 -0.21
CA ASP A 67 1.62 -19.50 -0.74
C ASP A 67 2.55 -20.22 0.24
N PHE A 68 3.00 -19.53 1.28
CA PHE A 68 3.82 -20.11 2.34
C PHE A 68 2.98 -20.92 3.33
N ASN A 69 3.64 -21.81 4.08
CA ASN A 69 3.07 -22.27 5.35
C ASN A 69 3.10 -21.12 6.35
N PHE A 70 2.06 -20.29 6.31
CA PHE A 70 2.02 -18.99 6.97
C PHE A 70 2.35 -19.04 8.47
N ARG A 71 1.84 -20.03 9.19
CA ARG A 71 2.16 -20.20 10.63
C ARG A 71 3.61 -20.62 10.86
N SER A 72 4.20 -21.44 9.99
CA SER A 72 5.62 -21.82 10.09
C SER A 72 6.51 -20.60 9.87
N LEU A 73 6.24 -19.86 8.79
CA LEU A 73 6.99 -18.66 8.43
C LEU A 73 6.97 -17.62 9.56
N VAL A 74 5.79 -17.31 10.09
CA VAL A 74 5.62 -16.34 11.19
C VAL A 74 6.33 -16.81 12.45
N ASN A 75 6.16 -18.07 12.84
CA ASN A 75 6.83 -18.62 14.03
C ASN A 75 8.37 -18.59 13.90
N GLU A 76 8.90 -18.92 12.73
CA GLU A 76 10.35 -18.92 12.48
C GLU A 76 10.94 -17.51 12.56
N ILE A 77 10.22 -16.50 12.04
CA ILE A 77 10.62 -15.10 12.19
C ILE A 77 10.59 -14.70 13.66
N ASP A 78 9.49 -15.00 14.36
CA ASP A 78 9.30 -14.64 15.77
C ASP A 78 10.32 -15.31 16.71
N GLU A 79 10.78 -16.52 16.39
CA GLU A 79 11.83 -17.21 17.14
C GLU A 79 13.24 -16.62 16.92
N GLU A 80 13.49 -16.00 15.76
CA GLU A 80 14.83 -15.51 15.35
C GLU A 80 15.01 -13.98 15.54
N ILE A 81 13.92 -13.19 15.48
CA ILE A 81 13.94 -11.75 15.69
C ILE A 81 13.88 -11.41 17.19
N ASN A 82 14.65 -10.40 17.64
CA ASN A 82 14.62 -9.95 19.05
C ASN A 82 13.99 -8.56 19.22
N SER A 83 13.18 -8.12 18.26
CA SER A 83 12.50 -6.83 18.27
C SER A 83 11.02 -6.98 17.93
N GLU A 84 10.27 -5.89 18.12
CA GLU A 84 8.92 -5.81 17.60
C GLU A 84 8.88 -5.86 16.07
N TRP A 85 7.77 -6.35 15.52
CA TRP A 85 7.58 -6.42 14.08
C TRP A 85 6.11 -6.51 13.69
N VAL A 86 5.83 -6.04 12.47
CA VAL A 86 4.52 -6.13 11.83
C VAL A 86 4.61 -6.77 10.46
N GLY A 87 3.49 -7.22 9.94
CA GLY A 87 3.42 -7.66 8.57
C GLY A 87 2.03 -7.99 8.10
N GLY A 88 1.93 -8.49 6.88
CA GLY A 88 0.68 -8.96 6.33
C GLY A 88 0.84 -9.70 5.03
N THR A 89 -0.22 -10.41 4.65
CA THR A 89 -0.26 -11.07 3.36
C THR A 89 -0.58 -10.09 2.24
N THR A 90 -0.03 -10.31 1.06
CA THR A 90 -0.09 -9.35 -0.04
C THR A 90 -0.44 -10.01 -1.38
N VAL A 91 -0.69 -9.20 -2.40
CA VAL A 91 -0.94 -9.71 -3.76
C VAL A 91 0.37 -10.15 -4.41
N ALA A 92 1.38 -9.32 -4.26
CA ALA A 92 2.74 -9.48 -4.73
C ALA A 92 3.65 -8.62 -3.84
N GLU A 93 4.91 -8.99 -3.77
CA GLU A 93 5.91 -8.41 -2.88
C GLU A 93 6.98 -7.74 -3.73
N MET A 94 7.61 -6.68 -3.22
CA MET A 94 8.68 -5.98 -3.94
C MET A 94 9.82 -5.54 -3.02
N SER A 95 10.99 -5.40 -3.63
CA SER A 95 12.19 -4.73 -3.08
C SER A 95 12.84 -3.91 -4.19
N SER A 96 13.98 -3.28 -3.92
CA SER A 96 14.78 -2.59 -4.95
C SER A 96 15.22 -3.51 -6.10
N GLU A 97 15.29 -4.82 -5.87
CA GLU A 97 15.70 -5.83 -6.86
C GLU A 97 14.57 -6.32 -7.76
N GLY A 98 13.32 -5.88 -7.52
CA GLY A 98 12.16 -6.20 -8.34
C GLY A 98 10.95 -6.70 -7.56
N SER A 99 9.95 -7.21 -8.30
CA SER A 99 8.70 -7.75 -7.72
C SER A 99 8.47 -9.22 -8.01
N GLY A 100 7.82 -9.89 -7.06
CA GLY A 100 7.49 -11.31 -7.10
C GLY A 100 6.05 -11.60 -6.69
N ARG A 101 5.55 -12.76 -7.11
CA ARG A 101 4.33 -13.37 -6.58
C ARG A 101 4.69 -14.68 -5.93
N GLY A 102 3.99 -15.00 -4.84
CA GLY A 102 4.33 -16.19 -4.07
C GLY A 102 5.58 -15.99 -3.24
N THR A 103 6.07 -14.75 -3.08
CA THR A 103 7.33 -14.42 -2.41
C THR A 103 7.09 -13.86 -1.02
N ALA A 104 8.17 -13.68 -0.26
CA ALA A 104 8.17 -12.92 0.98
C ALA A 104 9.35 -11.95 0.96
N VAL A 105 9.13 -10.72 1.39
CA VAL A 105 10.17 -9.70 1.59
C VAL A 105 10.14 -9.24 3.03
N PHE A 106 11.32 -9.07 3.62
CA PHE A 106 11.48 -8.68 5.00
C PHE A 106 12.47 -7.52 5.11
N MET A 107 12.08 -6.47 5.83
CA MET A 107 12.97 -5.37 6.19
C MET A 107 13.24 -5.45 7.69
N LEU A 108 14.51 -5.33 8.05
CA LEU A 108 14.97 -5.24 9.43
C LEU A 108 15.68 -3.90 9.65
N ILE A 109 15.40 -3.25 10.77
CA ILE A 109 15.90 -1.92 11.09
C ILE A 109 16.58 -1.96 12.46
N GLU A 110 17.77 -1.38 12.54
CA GLU A 110 18.46 -1.00 13.76
C GLU A 110 18.53 0.53 13.79
N SER A 111 18.03 1.17 14.85
CA SER A 111 18.05 2.62 14.97
C SER A 111 18.08 3.09 16.42
N ASP A 112 18.94 4.07 16.70
CA ASP A 112 18.90 4.86 17.94
C ASP A 112 18.10 6.18 17.75
N GLU A 113 17.57 6.42 16.56
CA GLU A 113 16.97 7.70 16.14
C GLU A 113 15.47 7.60 15.83
N ILE A 114 14.94 6.39 15.76
CA ILE A 114 13.55 6.10 15.38
C ILE A 114 12.96 5.16 16.43
N SER A 115 11.85 5.58 17.04
CA SER A 115 11.01 4.71 17.86
C SER A 115 9.94 4.03 17.01
N PHE A 116 9.68 2.78 17.34
CA PHE A 116 8.67 1.94 16.70
C PHE A 116 7.81 1.31 17.79
N ASP A 117 6.50 1.39 17.64
CA ASP A 117 5.54 0.68 18.49
C ASP A 117 4.54 -0.09 17.63
N THR A 118 4.38 -1.37 17.92
CA THR A 118 3.39 -2.24 17.29
C THR A 118 2.03 -2.11 17.96
N LEU A 119 1.01 -1.95 17.14
CA LEU A 119 -0.36 -1.69 17.56
C LEU A 119 -1.33 -2.62 16.86
N GLU A 120 -2.40 -2.99 17.54
CA GLU A 120 -3.49 -3.81 17.00
C GLU A 120 -4.84 -3.17 17.31
N SER A 121 -5.76 -3.21 16.36
CA SER A 121 -7.15 -2.79 16.61
C SER A 121 -7.96 -3.94 17.21
N SER A 122 -9.17 -3.64 17.69
CA SER A 122 -10.20 -4.68 17.83
C SER A 122 -10.68 -5.18 16.45
N ALA A 123 -11.49 -6.24 16.43
CA ALA A 123 -12.00 -6.83 15.18
C ALA A 123 -12.76 -5.80 14.33
N VAL A 124 -12.26 -5.55 13.12
CA VAL A 124 -12.83 -4.61 12.14
C VAL A 124 -14.23 -5.05 11.72
N SER A 125 -14.53 -6.35 11.77
CA SER A 125 -15.87 -6.85 11.45
C SER A 125 -16.96 -6.46 12.46
N GLU A 126 -16.60 -6.12 13.69
CA GLU A 126 -17.56 -5.72 14.75
C GLU A 126 -17.95 -4.24 14.68
N GLY A 127 -17.11 -3.42 14.05
CA GLY A 127 -17.36 -1.99 13.87
C GLY A 127 -16.08 -1.27 13.47
N PRO A 128 -15.86 -0.97 12.18
CA PRO A 128 -14.58 -0.43 11.70
C PRO A 128 -14.23 0.91 12.35
N GLU A 129 -15.20 1.81 12.53
CA GLU A 129 -14.97 3.10 13.21
C GLU A 129 -14.61 2.92 14.70
N LYS A 130 -15.21 1.92 15.36
CA LYS A 130 -14.90 1.59 16.76
C LYS A 130 -13.50 0.99 16.87
N ALA A 131 -13.17 0.03 16.01
CA ALA A 131 -11.86 -0.60 15.98
C ALA A 131 -10.74 0.42 15.77
N ALA A 132 -10.98 1.42 14.91
CA ALA A 132 -10.07 2.54 14.73
C ALA A 132 -9.93 3.38 16.02
N GLY A 133 -11.03 3.74 16.69
CA GLY A 133 -10.98 4.48 17.96
C GLY A 133 -10.26 3.73 19.09
N ASP A 134 -10.42 2.40 19.15
CA ASP A 134 -9.69 1.55 20.09
C ASP A 134 -8.17 1.67 19.84
N ALA A 135 -7.72 1.62 18.58
CA ALA A 135 -6.32 1.77 18.19
C ALA A 135 -5.77 3.19 18.45
N VAL A 136 -6.57 4.24 18.19
CA VAL A 136 -6.18 5.64 18.44
C VAL A 136 -5.85 5.87 19.91
N SER A 137 -6.56 5.23 20.83
CA SER A 137 -6.30 5.37 22.27
C SER A 137 -4.87 4.94 22.65
N ASP A 138 -4.34 3.92 21.97
CA ASP A 138 -2.95 3.48 22.16
C ASP A 138 -1.95 4.41 21.47
N VAL A 139 -2.28 4.90 20.25
CA VAL A 139 -1.48 5.93 19.57
C VAL A 139 -1.33 7.17 20.45
N GLU A 140 -2.42 7.70 21.03
CA GLU A 140 -2.38 8.89 21.88
C GLU A 140 -1.53 8.69 23.15
N ARG A 141 -1.48 7.47 23.67
CA ARG A 141 -0.69 7.12 24.86
C ARG A 141 0.80 7.10 24.58
N LEU A 142 1.19 6.69 23.37
CA LEU A 142 2.59 6.53 22.96
C LEU A 142 3.14 7.78 22.27
N PHE A 143 2.26 8.60 21.68
CA PHE A 143 2.63 9.76 20.88
C PHE A 143 3.58 10.73 21.60
N GLU A 144 4.75 10.90 21.01
CA GLU A 144 5.73 11.94 21.34
C GLU A 144 5.51 13.26 20.55
N PRO A 145 5.09 14.37 21.19
CA PRO A 145 4.70 15.62 20.51
C PRO A 145 5.81 16.35 19.74
N ASP A 146 7.07 16.14 20.10
CA ASP A 146 8.22 16.82 19.50
C ASP A 146 8.81 16.05 18.30
N LYS A 147 8.21 14.92 17.91
CA LYS A 147 8.67 14.06 16.81
C LYS A 147 7.73 14.08 15.61
N ASN A 148 8.30 13.92 14.42
CA ASN A 148 7.54 13.56 13.23
C ASN A 148 7.01 12.14 13.42
N SER A 149 5.71 11.95 13.14
CA SER A 149 5.01 10.70 13.45
C SER A 149 4.27 10.16 12.23
N LEU A 150 4.40 8.86 11.99
CA LEU A 150 3.67 8.14 10.95
C LEU A 150 3.09 6.83 11.51
N LEU A 151 1.82 6.58 11.21
CA LEU A 151 1.12 5.33 11.50
C LEU A 151 1.06 4.50 10.22
N PHE A 152 1.99 3.55 10.08
CA PHE A 152 1.92 2.57 9.01
C PHE A 152 0.80 1.57 9.33
N THR A 153 -0.19 1.44 8.46
CA THR A 153 -1.47 0.77 8.74
C THR A 153 -1.73 -0.34 7.74
N LEU A 154 -1.92 -1.56 8.23
CA LEU A 154 -2.40 -2.72 7.48
C LEU A 154 -3.79 -3.11 7.93
N VAL A 155 -4.76 -3.04 7.02
CA VAL A 155 -6.16 -3.39 7.29
C VAL A 155 -6.57 -4.68 6.59
N PRO A 156 -7.55 -5.43 7.13
CA PRO A 156 -8.07 -6.60 6.45
C PRO A 156 -8.75 -6.24 5.12
N GLY A 157 -8.22 -6.79 4.03
CA GLY A 157 -8.70 -6.51 2.66
C GLY A 157 -9.96 -7.25 2.27
N PHE A 158 -10.56 -6.84 1.16
CA PHE A 158 -11.73 -7.49 0.57
C PHE A 158 -11.52 -8.98 0.28
N THR A 159 -12.55 -9.79 0.54
CA THR A 159 -12.63 -11.17 0.06
C THR A 159 -14.06 -11.46 -0.42
N ILE A 160 -14.27 -12.59 -1.09
CA ILE A 160 -15.62 -13.04 -1.49
C ILE A 160 -16.55 -13.21 -0.27
N GLN A 161 -15.99 -13.47 0.92
CA GLN A 161 -16.75 -13.66 2.15
C GLN A 161 -16.81 -12.40 3.02
N ARG A 162 -15.94 -11.41 2.78
CA ARG A 162 -15.83 -10.19 3.57
C ARG A 162 -15.80 -8.95 2.68
N ASN A 163 -16.82 -8.10 2.84
CA ASN A 163 -16.81 -6.77 2.24
C ASN A 163 -15.66 -5.91 2.77
N GLY A 164 -15.07 -5.07 1.92
CA GLY A 164 -14.10 -4.06 2.32
C GLY A 164 -14.67 -3.10 3.37
N ARG A 165 -13.87 -2.79 4.39
CA ARG A 165 -14.20 -1.91 5.52
C ARG A 165 -13.14 -0.84 5.77
N GLU A 166 -12.13 -0.80 4.92
CA GLU A 166 -10.93 0.02 4.98
C GLU A 166 -11.31 1.50 5.09
N PHE A 167 -12.19 1.97 4.20
CA PHE A 167 -12.63 3.36 4.18
C PHE A 167 -13.26 3.82 5.51
N LYS A 168 -14.11 2.98 6.13
CA LYS A 168 -14.74 3.30 7.42
C LYS A 168 -13.74 3.24 8.57
N PHE A 169 -12.77 2.34 8.50
CA PHE A 169 -11.71 2.25 9.49
C PHE A 169 -10.84 3.52 9.45
N LEU A 170 -10.42 3.95 8.26
CA LEU A 170 -9.68 5.20 8.08
C LEU A 170 -10.46 6.42 8.54
N GLN A 171 -11.76 6.52 8.21
CA GLN A 171 -12.62 7.59 8.73
C GLN A 171 -12.68 7.60 10.26
N GLY A 172 -12.64 6.43 10.89
CA GLY A 172 -12.55 6.31 12.34
C GLY A 172 -11.22 6.84 12.87
N LEU A 173 -10.10 6.47 12.23
CA LEU A 173 -8.78 6.99 12.59
C LEU A 173 -8.74 8.50 12.48
N GLU A 174 -9.08 9.07 11.32
CA GLU A 174 -9.06 10.52 11.09
C GLU A 174 -9.97 11.30 12.04
N LYS A 175 -11.11 10.72 12.41
CA LYS A 175 -12.08 11.39 13.28
C LYS A 175 -11.63 11.44 14.74
N GLU A 176 -10.96 10.39 15.22
CA GLU A 176 -10.57 10.27 16.62
C GLU A 176 -9.12 10.74 16.86
N LEU A 177 -8.25 10.68 15.85
CA LEU A 177 -6.84 11.05 15.95
C LEU A 177 -6.65 12.58 15.89
N ASP A 178 -6.65 13.23 17.05
CA ASP A 178 -6.39 14.67 17.21
C ASP A 178 -4.90 14.97 17.40
N LYS A 179 -4.05 14.39 16.53
CA LYS A 179 -2.57 14.50 16.58
C LYS A 179 -2.01 14.65 15.18
N ASP A 180 -0.86 15.30 15.05
CA ASP A 180 -0.14 15.42 13.77
C ASP A 180 0.62 14.12 13.48
N VAL A 181 -0.14 13.10 13.06
CA VAL A 181 0.35 11.78 12.72
C VAL A 181 -0.07 11.48 11.29
N LYS A 182 0.91 11.27 10.40
CA LYS A 182 0.65 10.86 9.02
C LYS A 182 0.16 9.42 8.99
N ILE A 183 -0.70 9.05 8.05
CA ILE A 183 -1.19 7.68 7.88
C ILE A 183 -0.81 7.18 6.49
N SER A 184 -0.16 6.01 6.44
CA SER A 184 0.24 5.35 5.19
C SER A 184 0.03 3.84 5.31
N GLY A 185 -0.11 3.12 4.20
CA GLY A 185 -0.12 1.66 4.21
C GLY A 185 -1.08 1.07 3.18
N GLY A 186 -1.79 0.02 3.54
CA GLY A 186 -2.72 -0.62 2.62
C GLY A 186 -3.54 -1.77 3.20
N SER A 187 -4.42 -2.32 2.38
CA SER A 187 -5.13 -3.55 2.70
C SER A 187 -4.32 -4.78 2.33
N THR A 188 -4.31 -5.77 3.21
CA THR A 188 -3.69 -7.08 2.94
C THR A 188 -4.46 -7.85 1.86
N GLY A 189 -3.75 -8.65 1.08
CA GLY A 189 -4.29 -9.43 -0.03
C GLY A 189 -3.81 -10.88 -0.02
N ASP A 190 -4.17 -11.63 -1.07
CA ASP A 190 -3.94 -13.08 -1.14
C ASP A 190 -3.62 -13.58 -2.55
N SER A 191 -2.70 -12.87 -3.21
CA SER A 191 -2.39 -13.09 -4.63
C SER A 191 -3.64 -13.07 -5.53
N HIS A 192 -4.60 -12.23 -5.12
CA HIS A 192 -5.94 -12.03 -5.68
C HIS A 192 -6.85 -13.28 -5.75
N ARG A 193 -6.70 -14.20 -4.80
CA ARG A 193 -7.64 -15.33 -4.67
C ARG A 193 -8.99 -14.86 -4.11
N LEU A 194 -9.00 -13.73 -3.40
CA LEU A 194 -10.15 -13.13 -2.71
C LEU A 194 -10.81 -14.13 -1.74
N ARG A 195 -10.01 -14.90 -1.02
CA ARG A 195 -10.44 -15.92 -0.07
C ARG A 195 -10.10 -15.55 1.36
N GLU A 196 -8.85 -15.24 1.63
CA GLU A 196 -8.31 -15.08 2.98
C GLU A 196 -7.08 -14.18 2.95
N ASN A 197 -6.99 -13.21 3.85
CA ASN A 197 -5.79 -12.40 4.00
C ASN A 197 -5.57 -12.10 5.48
N TYR A 198 -4.31 -11.89 5.86
CA TYR A 198 -3.89 -11.87 7.26
C TYR A 198 -2.97 -10.68 7.55
N GLN A 199 -3.08 -10.15 8.76
CA GLN A 199 -2.19 -9.16 9.36
C GLN A 199 -1.40 -9.86 10.45
N ILE A 200 -0.20 -9.38 10.76
CA ILE A 200 0.71 -9.99 11.74
C ILE A 200 1.25 -8.91 12.65
N ALA A 201 1.23 -9.16 13.96
CA ALA A 201 1.92 -8.34 14.97
C ALA A 201 2.63 -9.27 15.95
N ASN A 202 3.96 -9.16 16.06
CA ASN A 202 4.76 -9.88 17.05
C ASN A 202 4.42 -11.40 17.15
N GLY A 203 4.46 -12.09 16.00
CA GLY A 203 4.16 -13.53 15.93
C GLY A 203 2.67 -13.89 15.92
N GLU A 204 1.77 -12.98 16.29
CA GLU A 204 0.33 -13.22 16.29
C GLU A 204 -0.30 -12.94 14.92
N ILE A 205 -1.15 -13.87 14.47
CA ILE A 205 -1.80 -13.82 13.16
C ILE A 205 -3.26 -13.39 13.31
N TYR A 206 -3.60 -12.27 12.70
CA TYR A 206 -4.94 -11.71 12.66
C TYR A 206 -5.57 -11.91 11.29
N ALA A 207 -6.84 -12.30 11.27
CA ALA A 207 -7.63 -12.33 10.06
C ALA A 207 -8.53 -11.12 9.93
N ASP A 208 -8.85 -10.40 11.01
CA ASP A 208 -9.91 -9.38 11.04
C ASP A 208 -9.55 -8.13 11.83
N ASN A 209 -8.33 -8.01 12.33
CA ASN A 209 -7.86 -6.84 13.06
C ASN A 209 -6.98 -6.01 12.11
N ALA A 210 -6.98 -4.70 12.26
CA ALA A 210 -5.92 -3.89 11.68
C ALA A 210 -4.67 -4.02 12.55
N VAL A 211 -3.51 -4.05 11.91
CA VAL A 211 -2.21 -3.95 12.57
C VAL A 211 -1.54 -2.68 12.10
N MET A 212 -0.92 -1.96 13.03
CA MET A 212 -0.21 -0.73 12.74
C MET A 212 1.18 -0.71 13.37
N ALA A 213 2.07 0.07 12.78
CA ALA A 213 3.33 0.48 13.38
C ALA A 213 3.33 2.00 13.53
N LEU A 214 3.42 2.49 14.77
CA LEU A 214 3.66 3.90 15.04
C LEU A 214 5.17 4.14 14.95
N ILE A 215 5.57 4.98 14.01
CA ILE A 215 6.96 5.34 13.72
C ILE A 215 7.16 6.80 14.12
N GLN A 216 8.09 7.06 15.05
CA GLN A 216 8.36 8.43 15.51
C GLN A 216 9.85 8.75 15.48
N THR A 217 10.21 9.91 14.94
CA THR A 217 11.60 10.35 14.84
C THR A 217 11.73 11.87 14.75
N GLU A 218 12.90 12.43 15.09
CA GLU A 218 13.22 13.83 14.80
C GLU A 218 13.50 14.06 13.30
N LYS A 219 13.77 12.99 12.54
CA LYS A 219 14.01 13.05 11.10
C LYS A 219 12.72 13.33 10.33
N GLU A 220 12.87 13.87 9.13
CA GLU A 220 11.72 14.14 8.26
C GLU A 220 11.12 12.83 7.71
N ILE A 221 9.80 12.68 7.82
CA ILE A 221 9.04 11.60 7.17
C ILE A 221 8.30 12.18 5.98
N ILE A 222 8.62 11.71 4.77
CA ILE A 222 7.96 12.10 3.53
C ILE A 222 6.90 11.06 3.19
N THR A 223 5.65 11.50 2.98
CA THR A 223 4.59 10.66 2.38
C THR A 223 4.48 10.98 0.90
N GLY A 224 4.23 9.94 0.11
CA GLY A 224 4.22 10.00 -1.34
C GLY A 224 2.95 9.40 -1.93
N GLN A 225 2.45 10.01 -3.00
CA GLN A 225 1.30 9.49 -3.75
C GLN A 225 1.34 9.93 -5.21
N ALA A 226 1.02 9.02 -6.12
CA ALA A 226 0.74 9.37 -7.51
C ALA A 226 -0.13 8.32 -8.22
N HIS A 227 -0.83 8.75 -9.26
CA HIS A 227 -1.54 7.87 -10.19
C HIS A 227 -1.04 8.08 -11.62
N GLY A 228 -1.25 7.08 -12.48
CA GLY A 228 -0.86 7.14 -13.90
C GLY A 228 -1.83 7.94 -14.78
N PHE A 229 -3.00 8.28 -14.26
CA PHE A 229 -4.03 8.97 -15.04
C PHE A 229 -3.63 10.39 -15.42
N LYS A 230 -3.96 10.75 -16.66
CA LYS A 230 -3.81 12.10 -17.20
C LYS A 230 -5.15 12.83 -17.05
N ASP A 231 -5.05 14.10 -16.66
CA ASP A 231 -6.22 14.99 -16.65
C ASP A 231 -6.91 14.96 -18.01
N SER A 232 -8.24 14.85 -17.94
CA SER A 232 -9.08 14.87 -19.12
C SER A 232 -9.86 16.17 -19.19
N VAL A 233 -10.17 16.58 -20.43
CA VAL A 233 -11.08 17.69 -20.69
C VAL A 233 -12.56 17.28 -20.66
N ARG A 234 -12.86 16.04 -20.24
CA ARG A 234 -14.21 15.46 -20.24
C ARG A 234 -14.80 15.42 -18.84
N THR A 235 -15.32 16.56 -18.42
CA THR A 235 -15.99 16.77 -17.13
C THR A 235 -17.51 16.68 -17.27
N GLY A 236 -18.17 16.07 -16.28
CA GLY A 236 -19.62 16.03 -16.18
C GLY A 236 -20.12 16.06 -14.73
N VAL A 237 -21.40 16.34 -14.55
CA VAL A 237 -22.06 16.33 -13.24
C VAL A 237 -22.96 15.11 -13.16
N VAL A 238 -22.85 14.34 -12.08
CA VAL A 238 -23.76 13.23 -11.84
C VAL A 238 -25.16 13.77 -11.60
N THR A 239 -26.08 13.40 -12.49
CA THR A 239 -27.46 13.89 -12.49
C THR A 239 -28.46 12.84 -12.01
N GLN A 240 -28.08 11.56 -12.09
CA GLN A 240 -28.84 10.47 -11.51
C GLN A 240 -27.92 9.31 -11.09
N ALA A 241 -28.08 8.82 -9.86
CA ALA A 241 -27.37 7.64 -9.36
C ALA A 241 -28.25 6.79 -8.45
N GLU A 242 -28.03 5.47 -8.44
CA GLU A 242 -28.71 4.54 -7.53
C GLU A 242 -27.72 3.51 -6.99
N GLY A 243 -27.37 3.61 -5.71
CA GLY A 243 -26.38 2.74 -5.09
C GLY A 243 -25.02 2.89 -5.78
N ARG A 244 -24.53 1.80 -6.40
CA ARG A 244 -23.29 1.79 -7.22
C ARG A 244 -23.54 2.02 -8.71
N ILE A 245 -24.78 2.24 -9.12
CA ILE A 245 -25.12 2.48 -10.53
C ILE A 245 -25.09 3.98 -10.78
N LEU A 246 -24.13 4.44 -11.57
CA LEU A 246 -24.12 5.77 -12.15
C LEU A 246 -25.03 5.75 -13.38
N LYS A 247 -26.20 6.41 -13.31
CA LYS A 247 -27.21 6.34 -14.38
C LYS A 247 -27.07 7.45 -15.40
N GLU A 248 -26.87 8.67 -14.93
CA GLU A 248 -26.87 9.86 -15.78
C GLU A 248 -25.74 10.82 -15.41
N ILE A 249 -25.02 11.31 -16.42
CA ILE A 249 -24.00 12.35 -16.31
C ILE A 249 -24.40 13.49 -17.25
N SER A 250 -24.58 14.69 -16.70
CA SER A 250 -24.92 15.92 -17.41
C SER A 250 -26.12 15.76 -18.37
N GLY A 251 -27.18 15.06 -17.96
CA GLY A 251 -28.37 14.87 -18.81
C GLY A 251 -28.28 13.71 -19.81
N LYS A 252 -27.18 12.96 -19.83
CA LYS A 252 -26.96 11.82 -20.73
C LYS A 252 -26.83 10.50 -19.98
N PRO A 253 -27.25 9.36 -20.55
CA PRO A 253 -26.92 8.05 -20.00
C PRO A 253 -25.43 7.93 -19.72
N ALA A 254 -25.05 7.46 -18.53
CA ALA A 254 -23.65 7.45 -18.10
C ALA A 254 -22.77 6.62 -19.06
N ALA A 255 -23.30 5.51 -19.60
CA ALA A 255 -22.57 4.69 -20.57
C ALA A 255 -22.32 5.43 -21.89
N GLU A 256 -23.27 6.28 -22.34
CA GLU A 256 -23.07 7.12 -23.54
C GLU A 256 -22.02 8.19 -23.27
N PHE A 257 -22.13 8.91 -22.16
CA PHE A 257 -21.15 9.93 -21.78
C PHE A 257 -19.73 9.35 -21.67
N TYR A 258 -19.60 8.18 -21.06
CA TYR A 258 -18.33 7.49 -20.90
C TYR A 258 -17.74 7.01 -22.23
N ALA A 259 -18.54 6.33 -23.06
CA ALA A 259 -18.12 5.88 -24.39
C ALA A 259 -17.63 7.05 -25.25
N ASP A 260 -18.40 8.14 -25.30
CA ASP A 260 -18.06 9.37 -26.01
C ASP A 260 -16.71 9.95 -25.51
N ALA A 261 -16.46 9.89 -24.20
CA ALA A 261 -15.25 10.44 -23.59
C ALA A 261 -13.99 9.65 -23.96
N ILE A 262 -14.05 8.31 -23.98
CA ILE A 262 -12.92 7.44 -24.31
C ILE A 262 -12.80 7.12 -25.82
N GLY A 263 -13.64 7.76 -26.65
CA GLY A 263 -13.64 7.60 -28.10
C GLY A 263 -14.17 6.24 -28.59
N GLU A 264 -15.00 5.58 -27.80
CA GLU A 264 -15.60 4.28 -28.11
C GLU A 264 -17.10 4.38 -28.39
N LYS A 265 -17.70 3.29 -28.85
CA LYS A 265 -19.17 3.17 -28.91
C LYS A 265 -19.65 2.43 -27.67
N VAL A 266 -20.89 2.72 -27.25
CA VAL A 266 -21.55 1.97 -26.15
C VAL A 266 -21.55 0.45 -26.43
N SER A 267 -21.65 0.02 -27.68
CA SER A 267 -21.59 -1.39 -28.08
C SER A 267 -20.22 -2.05 -27.90
N GLU A 268 -19.15 -1.25 -27.78
CA GLU A 268 -17.78 -1.72 -27.54
C GLU A 268 -17.42 -1.69 -26.06
N LEU A 269 -18.27 -1.10 -25.20
CA LEU A 269 -18.14 -1.19 -23.75
C LEU A 269 -18.53 -2.61 -23.30
N ASN A 270 -17.64 -3.55 -23.55
CA ASN A 270 -17.82 -4.93 -23.15
C ASN A 270 -17.54 -5.05 -21.64
N SER A 271 -18.56 -5.44 -20.88
CA SER A 271 -18.43 -5.75 -19.47
C SER A 271 -17.92 -7.18 -19.29
N ILE A 272 -16.97 -7.39 -18.38
CA ILE A 272 -16.63 -8.75 -17.89
C ILE A 272 -17.83 -9.38 -17.15
N TYR A 273 -18.70 -8.53 -16.61
CA TYR A 273 -19.70 -8.89 -15.63
C TYR A 273 -20.98 -9.32 -16.33
N ASP A 274 -20.99 -10.54 -16.89
CA ASP A 274 -22.23 -11.29 -16.70
C ASP A 274 -22.28 -11.62 -15.21
N ALA A 275 -23.09 -10.88 -14.44
CA ALA A 275 -23.23 -11.08 -13.00
C ALA A 275 -23.47 -12.57 -12.64
N LYS A 276 -24.08 -13.36 -13.54
CA LYS A 276 -24.27 -14.81 -13.36
C LYS A 276 -22.97 -15.62 -13.52
N ALA A 277 -21.99 -15.14 -14.28
CA ALA A 277 -20.68 -15.76 -14.43
C ALA A 277 -19.81 -15.53 -13.18
N LEU A 278 -19.80 -14.32 -12.63
CA LEU A 278 -19.10 -13.97 -11.39
C LEU A 278 -19.64 -14.74 -10.18
N GLU A 279 -20.96 -14.81 -10.05
CA GLU A 279 -21.64 -15.55 -8.98
C GLU A 279 -21.35 -17.06 -9.05
N LYS A 280 -21.15 -17.60 -10.27
CA LYS A 280 -20.77 -19.01 -10.49
C LYS A 280 -19.29 -19.29 -10.31
N LEU A 281 -18.42 -18.32 -10.57
CA LEU A 281 -16.99 -18.59 -10.67
C LEU A 281 -16.32 -18.80 -9.30
N LYS A 282 -16.91 -18.33 -8.19
CA LYS A 282 -16.26 -18.38 -6.84
C LYS A 282 -14.77 -17.99 -6.88
N ALA A 283 -14.39 -17.21 -7.89
CA ALA A 283 -13.02 -16.89 -8.24
C ALA A 283 -12.97 -15.37 -8.26
N GLY A 284 -11.96 -14.81 -7.59
CA GLY A 284 -11.81 -13.38 -7.52
C GLY A 284 -11.72 -12.74 -8.90
N LEU A 285 -12.05 -11.45 -8.97
CA LEU A 285 -12.04 -10.65 -10.20
C LEU A 285 -10.75 -10.89 -11.01
N TYR A 286 -9.61 -10.92 -10.33
CA TYR A 286 -8.32 -11.20 -10.94
C TYR A 286 -8.17 -12.57 -11.63
N TYR A 287 -8.72 -13.66 -11.06
CA TYR A 287 -8.67 -14.97 -11.71
C TYR A 287 -9.40 -14.93 -13.06
N ILE A 288 -10.49 -14.16 -13.12
CA ILE A 288 -11.25 -13.93 -14.35
C ILE A 288 -10.37 -13.20 -15.35
N TYR A 289 -9.70 -12.12 -14.95
CA TYR A 289 -8.75 -11.42 -15.80
C TYR A 289 -7.61 -12.30 -16.32
N LEU A 290 -6.98 -13.12 -15.46
CA LEU A 290 -5.93 -14.04 -15.89
C LEU A 290 -6.41 -15.09 -16.88
N LYS A 291 -7.62 -15.62 -16.66
CA LYS A 291 -8.24 -16.58 -17.55
C LYS A 291 -8.58 -15.92 -18.90
N LEU A 292 -9.19 -14.74 -18.89
CA LEU A 292 -9.46 -13.95 -20.09
C LEU A 292 -8.16 -13.65 -20.86
N ARG A 293 -7.11 -13.20 -20.18
CA ARG A 293 -5.81 -12.92 -20.81
C ARG A 293 -5.25 -14.12 -21.59
N ARG A 294 -5.53 -15.34 -21.12
CA ARG A 294 -5.08 -16.59 -21.76
C ARG A 294 -6.02 -17.08 -22.85
N GLU A 295 -7.33 -17.01 -22.61
CA GLU A 295 -8.36 -17.63 -23.46
C GLU A 295 -8.93 -16.69 -24.52
N ASP A 296 -9.00 -15.39 -24.24
CA ASP A 296 -9.49 -14.35 -25.15
C ASP A 296 -8.73 -13.01 -24.92
N PRO A 297 -7.51 -12.88 -25.49
CA PRO A 297 -6.68 -11.68 -25.31
C PRO A 297 -7.34 -10.39 -25.82
N ASN A 298 -8.17 -10.46 -26.86
CA ASN A 298 -8.85 -9.29 -27.39
C ASN A 298 -9.90 -8.76 -26.42
N MET A 299 -10.69 -9.67 -25.82
CA MET A 299 -11.62 -9.31 -24.76
C MET A 299 -10.89 -8.79 -23.53
N PHE A 300 -9.74 -9.38 -23.18
CA PHE A 300 -8.90 -8.89 -22.08
C PHE A 300 -8.46 -7.44 -22.31
N ASP A 301 -7.98 -7.10 -23.51
CA ASP A 301 -7.55 -5.73 -23.84
C ASP A 301 -8.72 -4.73 -23.78
N GLN A 302 -9.90 -5.11 -24.26
CA GLN A 302 -11.10 -4.26 -24.17
C GLN A 302 -11.52 -4.00 -22.72
N VAL A 303 -11.44 -5.03 -21.89
CA VAL A 303 -11.75 -4.94 -20.47
C VAL A 303 -10.73 -4.09 -19.72
N LEU A 304 -9.45 -4.25 -20.04
CA LEU A 304 -8.36 -3.46 -19.49
C LEU A 304 -8.59 -1.99 -19.83
N LYS A 305 -8.89 -1.70 -21.10
CA LYS A 305 -9.24 -0.36 -21.57
C LYS A 305 -10.44 0.21 -20.80
N PHE A 306 -11.54 -0.56 -20.72
CA PHE A 306 -12.78 -0.11 -20.09
C PHE A 306 -12.64 0.16 -18.60
N SER A 307 -11.98 -0.73 -17.84
CA SER A 307 -12.06 -0.73 -16.37
C SER A 307 -10.82 -0.17 -15.69
N LEU A 308 -9.65 -0.23 -16.35
CA LEU A 308 -8.34 0.01 -15.74
C LEU A 308 -7.52 1.08 -16.46
N GLU A 309 -7.64 1.24 -17.79
CA GLU A 309 -6.95 2.32 -18.51
C GLU A 309 -7.82 3.57 -18.65
N SER A 310 -9.11 3.45 -18.37
CA SER A 310 -10.07 4.54 -18.34
C SER A 310 -10.85 4.47 -17.03
N ALA A 311 -10.97 5.60 -16.34
CA ALA A 311 -11.60 5.67 -15.04
C ALA A 311 -12.56 6.85 -14.93
N ILE A 312 -13.58 6.68 -14.09
CA ILE A 312 -14.44 7.80 -13.67
C ILE A 312 -13.88 8.31 -12.36
N ALA A 313 -13.34 9.52 -12.40
CA ALA A 313 -12.69 10.19 -11.29
C ALA A 313 -13.65 11.16 -10.64
N GLN A 314 -14.06 10.89 -9.41
CA GLN A 314 -14.81 11.85 -8.60
C GLN A 314 -13.87 12.96 -8.17
N GLN A 315 -14.21 14.21 -8.50
CA GLN A 315 -13.43 15.38 -8.09
C GLN A 315 -13.70 15.68 -6.62
N ILE A 316 -12.66 15.58 -5.77
CA ILE A 316 -12.74 15.93 -4.34
C ILE A 316 -12.43 17.42 -4.18
N THR A 317 -11.34 17.86 -4.81
CA THR A 317 -10.97 19.27 -5.01
C THR A 317 -10.45 19.44 -6.44
N PRO A 318 -10.35 20.66 -7.00
CA PRO A 318 -9.75 20.86 -8.30
C PRO A 318 -8.35 20.21 -8.38
N GLY A 319 -8.17 19.26 -9.30
CA GLY A 319 -6.92 18.50 -9.49
C GLY A 319 -6.67 17.36 -8.52
N ASN A 320 -7.61 17.03 -7.62
CA ASN A 320 -7.50 15.86 -6.75
C ASN A 320 -8.74 14.97 -6.86
N TYR A 321 -8.50 13.68 -7.10
CA TYR A 321 -9.51 12.75 -7.56
C TYR A 321 -9.57 11.51 -6.70
N ARG A 322 -10.79 11.05 -6.47
CA ARG A 322 -11.06 9.67 -6.11
C ARG A 322 -11.33 8.89 -7.39
N ILE A 323 -10.38 8.05 -7.78
CA ILE A 323 -10.46 7.21 -8.99
C ILE A 323 -11.34 6.00 -8.69
N ILE A 324 -12.41 5.80 -9.46
CA ILE A 324 -13.34 4.69 -9.28
C ILE A 324 -13.47 3.93 -10.61
N ALA A 325 -13.09 2.65 -10.58
CA ALA A 325 -13.16 1.78 -11.74
C ALA A 325 -14.62 1.49 -12.14
N PRO A 326 -15.00 1.65 -13.42
CA PRO A 326 -16.25 1.13 -13.92
C PRO A 326 -16.16 -0.39 -14.07
N LEU A 327 -17.26 -1.07 -13.79
CA LEU A 327 -17.34 -2.54 -13.79
C LEU A 327 -18.17 -3.02 -14.97
N GLU A 328 -19.43 -2.59 -15.06
CA GLU A 328 -20.35 -3.05 -16.10
C GLU A 328 -21.26 -1.94 -16.61
N VAL A 329 -21.66 -2.05 -17.88
CA VAL A 329 -22.76 -1.26 -18.42
C VAL A 329 -24.07 -1.97 -18.10
N ARG A 330 -25.00 -1.28 -17.44
CA ARG A 330 -26.32 -1.82 -17.09
C ARG A 330 -27.42 -0.80 -17.34
N ASP A 331 -28.37 -1.17 -18.20
CA ASP A 331 -29.54 -0.34 -18.55
C ASP A 331 -29.16 1.09 -18.99
N GLY A 332 -28.03 1.25 -19.70
CA GLY A 332 -27.50 2.55 -20.13
C GLY A 332 -26.71 3.33 -19.07
N GLY A 333 -26.71 2.86 -17.82
CA GLY A 333 -25.82 3.31 -16.76
C GLY A 333 -24.53 2.49 -16.68
N ILE A 334 -23.68 2.86 -15.72
CA ILE A 334 -22.42 2.17 -15.41
C ILE A 334 -22.44 1.77 -13.93
N VAL A 335 -22.20 0.50 -13.63
CA VAL A 335 -21.95 0.03 -12.28
C VAL A 335 -20.51 0.30 -11.93
N MET A 336 -20.29 1.01 -10.84
CA MET A 336 -18.99 1.44 -10.35
C MET A 336 -18.50 0.55 -9.21
N MET A 337 -17.18 0.50 -9.00
CA MET A 337 -16.57 -0.18 -7.85
C MET A 337 -17.09 0.37 -6.52
N ASP A 338 -17.29 1.69 -6.45
CA ASP A 338 -17.96 2.35 -5.34
C ASP A 338 -18.93 3.43 -5.80
N LYS A 339 -19.81 3.88 -4.89
CA LYS A 339 -20.86 4.86 -5.16
C LYS A 339 -20.29 6.26 -5.44
N ILE A 340 -20.93 6.95 -6.38
CA ILE A 340 -20.82 8.39 -6.63
C ILE A 340 -22.22 8.96 -6.44
N LYS A 341 -22.34 10.07 -5.71
CA LYS A 341 -23.63 10.69 -5.41
C LYS A 341 -24.04 11.65 -6.52
N GLU A 342 -25.34 11.92 -6.58
CA GLU A 342 -25.88 13.01 -7.39
C GLU A 342 -25.25 14.35 -6.99
N GLU A 343 -25.16 15.26 -7.96
CA GLU A 343 -24.54 16.59 -7.85
C GLU A 343 -23.00 16.59 -7.74
N GLU A 344 -22.35 15.42 -7.63
CA GLU A 344 -20.90 15.32 -7.65
C GLU A 344 -20.34 15.52 -9.08
N THR A 345 -19.17 16.14 -9.17
CA THR A 345 -18.45 16.34 -10.44
C THR A 345 -17.53 15.16 -10.71
N VAL A 346 -17.56 14.66 -11.94
CA VAL A 346 -16.72 13.54 -12.39
C VAL A 346 -15.96 13.90 -13.65
N ASP A 347 -14.73 13.43 -13.73
CA ASP A 347 -13.87 13.49 -14.91
C ASP A 347 -13.62 12.08 -15.45
N ILE A 348 -13.53 11.94 -16.77
CA ILE A 348 -13.16 10.67 -17.40
C ILE A 348 -11.67 10.68 -17.70
N LEU A 349 -10.87 10.02 -16.88
CA LEU A 349 -9.42 10.00 -17.01
C LEU A 349 -8.96 8.80 -17.82
N GLU A 350 -7.86 8.97 -18.56
CA GLU A 350 -7.19 7.87 -19.29
C GLU A 350 -5.73 7.74 -18.83
N THR A 351 -5.20 6.52 -18.87
CA THR A 351 -3.80 6.21 -18.56
C THR A 351 -3.18 5.32 -19.63
N ASP A 352 -1.86 5.25 -19.63
CA ASP A 352 -1.07 4.28 -20.38
C ASP A 352 0.02 3.71 -19.47
N LYS A 353 0.67 2.63 -19.91
CA LYS A 353 1.72 1.95 -19.14
C LYS A 353 2.85 2.88 -18.68
N GLU A 354 3.34 3.75 -19.57
CA GLU A 354 4.43 4.67 -19.24
C GLU A 354 4.01 5.67 -18.17
N SER A 355 2.78 6.14 -18.21
CA SER A 355 2.25 7.08 -17.21
C SER A 355 2.06 6.41 -15.86
N VAL A 356 1.64 5.14 -15.83
CA VAL A 356 1.60 4.32 -14.61
C VAL A 356 3.02 4.15 -14.04
N ILE A 357 4.00 3.73 -14.84
CA ILE A 357 5.41 3.59 -14.43
C ILE A 357 5.98 4.90 -13.87
N GLU A 358 5.75 6.01 -14.58
CA GLU A 358 6.22 7.33 -14.17
C GLU A 358 5.52 7.84 -12.89
N ALA A 359 4.32 7.36 -12.58
CA ALA A 359 3.68 7.65 -11.31
C ALA A 359 4.51 7.10 -10.13
N GLY A 360 5.19 5.95 -10.28
CA GLY A 360 6.11 5.45 -9.25
C GLY A 360 7.20 6.47 -8.90
N ARG A 361 7.84 7.05 -9.92
CA ARG A 361 8.82 8.13 -9.73
C ARG A 361 8.20 9.36 -9.04
N LYS A 362 7.01 9.78 -9.48
CA LYS A 362 6.32 10.98 -9.00
C LYS A 362 5.88 10.87 -7.54
N ALA A 363 5.47 9.68 -7.10
CA ALA A 363 5.05 9.47 -5.71
C ALA A 363 6.16 9.86 -4.73
N PHE A 364 7.42 9.68 -5.12
CA PHE A 364 8.59 9.97 -4.28
C PHE A 364 9.44 11.11 -4.84
N ASP A 365 8.82 12.07 -5.54
CA ASP A 365 9.58 13.16 -6.18
C ASP A 365 10.31 14.10 -5.20
N GLN A 366 9.87 14.09 -3.93
CA GLN A 366 10.40 14.88 -2.82
C GLN A 366 11.56 14.20 -2.07
N THR A 367 11.94 12.98 -2.48
CA THR A 367 13.03 12.21 -1.87
C THR A 367 14.20 12.07 -2.83
N SER A 368 15.36 11.73 -2.26
CA SER A 368 16.51 11.26 -3.03
C SER A 368 17.24 10.14 -2.27
N PRO A 369 17.92 9.21 -2.97
CA PRO A 369 18.59 8.08 -2.33
C PRO A 369 19.66 8.49 -1.31
N GLU A 370 20.38 9.58 -1.58
CA GLU A 370 21.44 10.07 -0.70
C GLU A 370 20.92 10.64 0.61
N GLU A 371 19.66 11.09 0.66
CA GLU A 371 19.00 11.68 1.83
C GLU A 371 18.00 10.73 2.51
N THR A 372 17.85 9.48 2.05
CA THR A 372 16.84 8.54 2.54
C THR A 372 17.47 7.40 3.34
N LEU A 373 16.89 7.05 4.49
CA LEU A 373 17.28 5.88 5.29
C LEU A 373 16.62 4.61 4.77
N PHE A 374 15.29 4.65 4.64
CA PHE A 374 14.48 3.59 4.04
C PHE A 374 13.14 4.13 3.55
N GLY A 375 12.44 3.32 2.75
CA GLY A 375 11.07 3.60 2.35
C GLY A 375 10.19 2.35 2.23
N ILE A 376 8.89 2.55 2.41
CA ILE A 376 7.86 1.52 2.26
C ILE A 376 6.91 1.94 1.15
N VAL A 377 6.68 1.04 0.21
CA VAL A 377 5.85 1.26 -0.98
C VAL A 377 4.59 0.40 -0.92
N ALA A 378 3.43 1.03 -1.09
CA ALA A 378 2.15 0.37 -1.26
C ALA A 378 1.60 0.69 -2.65
N ASP A 379 1.57 -0.32 -3.51
CA ASP A 379 1.16 -0.22 -4.90
C ASP A 379 -0.16 -0.96 -5.14
N CYS A 380 -0.95 -0.50 -6.10
CA CYS A 380 -2.24 -1.09 -6.39
C CYS A 380 -2.15 -2.41 -7.13
N ALA A 381 -2.89 -3.40 -6.65
CA ALA A 381 -3.05 -4.68 -7.30
C ALA A 381 -3.62 -4.54 -8.72
N ASN A 382 -4.38 -3.48 -9.01
CA ASN A 382 -4.83 -3.15 -10.38
C ASN A 382 -3.67 -2.70 -11.29
N ARG A 383 -2.64 -2.03 -10.75
CA ARG A 383 -1.43 -1.66 -11.51
C ARG A 383 -0.62 -2.90 -11.87
N HIS A 384 -0.60 -3.91 -11.00
CA HIS A 384 -0.07 -5.23 -11.33
C HIS A 384 -0.82 -5.90 -12.52
N MET A 385 -2.07 -5.51 -12.80
CA MET A 385 -2.82 -6.01 -13.96
C MET A 385 -2.51 -5.25 -15.26
N ILE A 386 -2.22 -3.96 -15.16
CA ILE A 386 -1.85 -3.09 -16.29
C ILE A 386 -0.41 -3.37 -16.73
N LEU A 387 0.50 -3.51 -15.76
CA LEU A 387 1.93 -3.67 -15.98
C LEU A 387 2.30 -5.15 -16.06
N ASP A 388 2.97 -5.55 -17.14
CA ASP A 388 3.59 -6.87 -17.19
C ASP A 388 4.84 -6.94 -16.29
N ARG A 389 5.62 -8.02 -16.35
CA ARG A 389 6.78 -8.16 -15.45
C ARG A 389 7.84 -7.10 -15.73
N ASN A 390 8.18 -6.88 -16.99
CA ASN A 390 9.22 -5.93 -17.37
C ASN A 390 8.78 -4.50 -17.05
N ASP A 391 7.49 -4.20 -17.23
CA ASP A 391 6.94 -2.90 -16.87
C ASP A 391 7.00 -2.63 -15.35
N ARG A 392 6.72 -3.65 -14.51
CA ARG A 392 6.85 -3.52 -13.05
C ARG A 392 8.30 -3.35 -12.61
N ASP A 393 9.23 -4.10 -13.20
CA ASP A 393 10.65 -3.95 -12.89
C ASP A 393 11.13 -2.52 -13.22
N ARG A 394 10.66 -1.93 -14.34
CA ARG A 394 10.92 -0.52 -14.68
C ARG A 394 10.29 0.47 -13.70
N GLU A 395 9.08 0.21 -13.22
CA GLU A 395 8.44 1.03 -12.19
C GLU A 395 9.23 1.00 -10.88
N ILE A 396 9.70 -0.18 -10.48
CA ILE A 396 10.55 -0.34 -9.29
C ILE A 396 11.86 0.43 -9.47
N GLU A 397 12.52 0.32 -10.63
CA GLU A 397 13.70 1.14 -10.94
C GLU A 397 13.41 2.65 -10.75
N ARG A 398 12.24 3.14 -11.20
CA ARG A 398 11.84 4.55 -11.00
C ARG A 398 11.65 4.95 -9.53
N VAL A 399 11.16 4.02 -8.70
CA VAL A 399 10.98 4.26 -7.27
C VAL A 399 12.33 4.18 -6.55
N THR A 400 13.17 3.20 -6.88
CA THR A 400 14.53 3.04 -6.36
C THR A 400 15.41 4.25 -6.70
N GLU A 401 15.25 4.86 -7.88
CA GLU A 401 15.89 6.14 -8.26
C GLU A 401 15.60 7.29 -7.28
N LYS A 402 14.54 7.18 -6.47
CA LYS A 402 14.09 8.21 -5.51
C LYS A 402 14.30 7.84 -4.05
N ILE A 403 14.13 6.57 -3.69
CA ILE A 403 14.22 6.10 -2.30
C ILE A 403 15.61 5.52 -1.99
N GLY A 404 16.24 4.87 -2.98
CA GLY A 404 17.43 4.04 -2.77
C GLY A 404 17.08 2.56 -2.54
N GLU A 405 18.11 1.76 -2.26
CA GLU A 405 18.00 0.28 -2.20
C GLU A 405 17.31 -0.22 -0.92
N ASN A 406 17.30 0.57 0.16
CA ASN A 406 16.63 0.25 1.42
C ASN A 406 15.11 0.43 1.33
N MET A 407 14.47 -0.27 0.39
CA MET A 407 13.02 -0.24 0.23
C MET A 407 12.43 -1.64 0.13
N ILE A 408 11.27 -1.79 0.77
CA ILE A 408 10.36 -2.90 0.50
C ILE A 408 8.98 -2.35 0.16
N GLY A 409 8.15 -3.20 -0.42
CA GLY A 409 6.78 -2.83 -0.65
C GLY A 409 5.92 -4.02 -0.99
N PHE A 410 4.67 -3.70 -1.32
CA PHE A 410 3.69 -4.69 -1.69
C PHE A 410 2.68 -4.14 -2.69
N TYR A 411 2.11 -5.07 -3.44
CA TYR A 411 0.86 -4.84 -4.15
C TYR A 411 -0.30 -5.20 -3.21
N GLY A 412 -1.19 -4.24 -2.96
CA GLY A 412 -2.37 -4.37 -2.11
C GLY A 412 -3.65 -4.08 -2.89
N GLU A 413 -4.80 -4.49 -2.37
CA GLU A 413 -6.10 -4.23 -3.01
C GLU A 413 -6.71 -2.88 -2.60
N GLY A 414 -5.87 -1.93 -2.15
CA GLY A 414 -6.32 -0.75 -1.44
C GLY A 414 -5.20 -0.02 -0.74
N GLU A 415 -4.72 1.05 -1.35
CA GLU A 415 -3.59 1.83 -0.83
C GLU A 415 -4.09 2.93 0.09
N ILE A 416 -3.36 3.17 1.18
CA ILE A 416 -3.69 4.14 2.21
C ILE A 416 -2.67 5.27 2.15
N GLY A 417 -3.13 6.51 1.95
CA GLY A 417 -2.29 7.70 1.96
C GLY A 417 -3.09 8.99 2.01
N ASP A 418 -2.45 10.08 2.44
CA ASP A 418 -3.07 11.39 2.73
C ASP A 418 -3.28 12.32 1.50
N GLY A 419 -2.84 11.87 0.32
CA GLY A 419 -2.95 12.57 -0.95
C GLY A 419 -2.47 14.02 -0.95
N GLY A 420 -1.56 14.39 -0.03
CA GLY A 420 -1.06 15.76 0.13
C GLY A 420 -2.11 16.78 0.60
N LEU A 421 -3.32 16.35 0.97
CA LEU A 421 -4.40 17.20 1.47
C LEU A 421 -4.66 17.04 2.98
N GLY A 422 -3.90 16.16 3.64
CA GLY A 422 -4.12 15.80 5.05
C GLY A 422 -5.38 14.95 5.27
N ILE A 423 -5.97 14.40 4.19
CA ILE A 423 -7.09 13.47 4.26
C ILE A 423 -6.61 12.13 3.71
N CYS A 424 -6.48 11.16 4.61
CA CYS A 424 -6.16 9.79 4.32
C CYS A 424 -7.37 9.08 3.70
N THR A 425 -7.22 8.61 2.46
CA THR A 425 -8.30 7.86 1.81
C THR A 425 -7.80 6.55 1.23
N PHE A 426 -8.76 5.66 0.99
CA PHE A 426 -8.54 4.45 0.22
C PHE A 426 -8.43 4.81 -1.25
N MET A 427 -7.27 4.52 -1.83
CA MET A 427 -6.97 4.85 -3.21
C MET A 427 -7.12 3.62 -4.10
N SER A 428 -7.40 3.86 -5.37
CA SER A 428 -7.41 2.83 -6.40
C SER A 428 -6.47 3.26 -7.52
N GLN A 429 -5.75 2.29 -8.09
CA GLN A 429 -4.82 2.50 -9.20
C GLN A 429 -3.73 3.55 -8.91
N THR A 430 -3.40 3.68 -7.64
CA THR A 430 -2.46 4.66 -7.12
C THR A 430 -1.27 3.90 -6.55
N ILE A 431 -0.10 4.53 -6.58
CA ILE A 431 1.06 4.10 -5.81
C ILE A 431 1.25 5.11 -4.68
N THR A 432 1.46 4.61 -3.48
CA THR A 432 1.63 5.40 -2.27
C THR A 432 2.81 4.87 -1.45
N GLY A 433 3.19 5.61 -0.42
CA GLY A 433 4.13 5.11 0.56
C GLY A 433 4.74 6.24 1.37
N PHE A 434 5.81 5.91 2.07
CA PHE A 434 6.58 6.88 2.81
C PHE A 434 8.07 6.55 2.78
N ALA A 435 8.88 7.57 3.06
CA ALA A 435 10.31 7.46 3.23
C ALA A 435 10.76 8.24 4.46
N VAL A 436 11.69 7.69 5.23
CA VAL A 436 12.32 8.39 6.36
C VAL A 436 13.67 8.93 5.89
N LYS A 437 13.89 10.24 6.05
CA LYS A 437 15.15 10.88 5.67
C LYS A 437 16.28 10.59 6.66
N LYS A 438 17.52 10.82 6.24
CA LYS A 438 18.75 10.74 7.05
C LYS A 438 18.88 11.84 8.07
#